data_AF-A0A653BHR6-F1
#
_entry.id   AF-A0A653BHR6-F1
#
_cell.length_a   1.000
_cell.length_b   1.000
_cell.length_c   1.000
_cell.angle_alpha   90.00
_cell.angle_beta   90.00
_cell.angle_gamma   90.00
#
_symmetry.space_group_name_H-M   'P 1'
#
loop_
_entity.id
_entity.type
_entity.pdbx_description
1 polymer ?
#
loop_
_entity_poly.entity_id
_entity_poly.type
_entity_poly.pdbx_seq_one_letter_code
_entity_poly.pdbx_strand_id
1 'polypeptide(L)'
;MASHPDSAASPWYHDHEWHRPTDLASPDHRNFIHAPSHLRGHYNTSAPSFSDYRYKVSHRRPLYRKPDAFLTYLLSLSLVRPQVPYTNQQVPVRHQISHHEPVTSHHFPAVPQKDYHPLVSHHVPSPYSVNHHFLGSNHLDHHSPGHHLQSEGDYRGQIGHHEGISHQANHIPDGVQHFEPHQIDHAVPELHRVVPHHRVPEPEPLERTGPFKIWYHWSQLDFAYLSSDDRERAIRHGDFIPENNLPLGLEVWRDRLFVTMPKWRTGVPASLTVIPRVPREPSPKLVPYPSWRWHQPGTCDAIVSVFRIQADSCNRLWVLDSGQITITTNPNQICPPKVLIFDLLTDQLLTRYDLPPDQVKADGLFSNLMVDIRDNDCVNVHAYLTDVWRFGMVVFSLEKMKSWLITDHLFFPEPLAAAYKVHHLEFEWTDGLFALALSPYDKYTKDRILYFHPMSSFREFRVPTSVVCNETGWAMTKHAFEVIGQSRGQNGHVSAHWMDRKGILFYNMVTRDSIGCWDSSKPYKRDNLGVVAQSSETLVFPNDIKIDQEERQSVWVLSNKLPFYLYETLDKDKVNFRIMSAFTDEAIEGTICDPKRSSFHTYIEFAGEEDCY
;
A
#
# COMPACT_ATOMS: atom_id res chain seq x y z
N MET A 1 -27.94 45.44 -31.59
CA MET A 1 -27.49 46.70 -30.97
C MET A 1 -26.37 46.33 -30.01
N ALA A 2 -25.15 46.84 -30.00
CA ALA A 2 -24.30 47.71 -30.83
C ALA A 2 -22.96 47.73 -30.03
N SER A 3 -21.74 47.83 -30.56
CA SER A 3 -21.22 47.93 -31.93
C SER A 3 -19.70 47.58 -31.94
N HIS A 4 -19.22 46.99 -33.04
CA HIS A 4 -17.80 46.82 -33.45
C HIS A 4 -17.12 48.17 -33.82
N PRO A 5 -15.84 48.27 -34.30
CA PRO A 5 -14.82 47.27 -34.75
C PRO A 5 -13.50 47.35 -33.91
N ASP A 6 -12.25 47.01 -34.30
CA ASP A 6 -11.51 46.51 -35.50
C ASP A 6 -10.37 45.56 -34.99
N SER A 7 -9.71 44.62 -35.71
CA SER A 7 -8.76 44.64 -36.87
C SER A 7 -7.43 45.39 -36.63
N ALA A 8 -6.23 44.96 -37.08
CA ALA A 8 -5.79 43.82 -37.92
C ALA A 8 -4.25 43.52 -37.79
N ALA A 9 -3.80 42.46 -38.49
CA ALA A 9 -2.49 42.28 -39.16
C ALA A 9 -1.16 42.02 -38.38
N SER A 10 -0.45 40.97 -38.86
CA SER A 10 1.02 40.74 -38.77
C SER A 10 1.72 41.37 -40.01
N PRO A 11 2.96 41.02 -40.42
CA PRO A 11 4.19 40.57 -39.73
C PRO A 11 5.45 41.39 -40.14
N TRP A 12 6.60 41.29 -39.45
CA TRP A 12 7.93 41.64 -40.04
C TRP A 12 9.11 40.84 -39.47
N TYR A 13 10.12 40.61 -40.33
CA TYR A 13 11.38 39.88 -40.14
C TYR A 13 12.45 40.64 -39.32
N HIS A 14 13.35 39.95 -38.62
CA HIS A 14 14.71 39.69 -39.15
C HIS A 14 15.60 38.79 -38.28
N ASP A 15 16.58 38.20 -38.95
CA ASP A 15 17.57 37.21 -38.49
C ASP A 15 18.67 37.81 -37.60
N HIS A 16 19.27 36.95 -36.75
CA HIS A 16 20.71 36.96 -36.52
C HIS A 16 21.18 35.58 -36.01
N GLU A 17 21.85 34.81 -36.88
CA GLU A 17 22.82 33.79 -36.45
C GLU A 17 24.02 34.47 -35.77
N TRP A 18 24.73 33.80 -34.85
CA TRP A 18 26.22 33.80 -34.77
C TRP A 18 26.75 32.75 -33.77
N HIS A 19 27.20 31.62 -34.34
CA HIS A 19 28.34 30.75 -33.99
C HIS A 19 28.71 30.26 -32.55
N ARG A 20 29.20 29.00 -32.55
CA ARG A 20 29.99 28.33 -31.49
C ARG A 20 31.43 28.85 -31.42
N PRO A 21 32.17 28.53 -30.35
CA PRO A 21 33.61 28.26 -30.41
C PRO A 21 33.96 26.81 -30.05
N THR A 22 35.04 26.29 -30.64
CA THR A 22 35.76 25.05 -30.27
C THR A 22 37.22 25.37 -29.95
N ASP A 23 37.81 24.60 -29.03
CA ASP A 23 39.24 24.37 -28.78
C ASP A 23 40.21 25.56 -28.56
N LEU A 24 40.92 25.56 -27.42
CA LEU A 24 42.36 25.23 -27.37
C LEU A 24 43.03 25.42 -25.98
N ALA A 25 43.94 24.49 -25.69
CA ALA A 25 45.22 24.61 -24.96
C ALA A 25 45.28 25.04 -23.46
N SER A 26 45.99 24.19 -22.70
CA SER A 26 46.67 24.49 -21.43
C SER A 26 47.94 25.34 -21.66
N PRO A 27 48.50 25.97 -20.60
CA PRO A 27 49.83 25.48 -20.19
C PRO A 27 50.05 25.32 -18.67
N ASP A 28 50.97 24.41 -18.34
CA ASP A 28 51.51 24.11 -17.00
C ASP A 28 52.20 25.30 -16.29
N HIS A 29 52.20 25.29 -14.95
CA HIS A 29 53.46 25.15 -14.20
C HIS A 29 53.30 24.81 -12.70
N ARG A 30 53.88 23.66 -12.30
CA ARG A 30 54.80 23.42 -11.16
C ARG A 30 54.37 23.86 -9.73
N ASN A 31 54.69 23.16 -8.66
CA ASN A 31 55.35 21.86 -8.38
C ASN A 31 55.14 21.60 -6.88
N PHE A 32 54.99 20.36 -6.43
CA PHE A 32 55.80 19.85 -5.31
C PHE A 32 55.81 18.31 -5.30
N ILE A 33 57.02 17.77 -5.15
CA ILE A 33 57.39 16.35 -5.21
C ILE A 33 57.49 15.87 -3.75
N HIS A 34 57.02 14.68 -3.37
CA HIS A 34 57.88 13.49 -3.26
C HIS A 34 57.12 12.16 -3.25
N ALA A 35 57.74 11.16 -3.89
CA ALA A 35 57.29 9.77 -4.04
C ALA A 35 57.95 8.84 -2.98
N PRO A 36 57.56 7.54 -2.88
CA PRO A 36 57.73 6.71 -1.69
C PRO A 36 58.97 5.78 -1.71
N SER A 37 59.16 4.99 -0.65
CA SER A 37 60.06 3.83 -0.63
C SER A 37 59.48 2.63 0.14
N HIS A 38 59.87 1.42 -0.29
CA HIS A 38 59.42 0.10 0.19
C HIS A 38 60.13 -0.34 1.49
N LEU A 39 59.58 -1.35 2.20
CA LEU A 39 60.23 -2.68 2.36
C LEU A 39 59.34 -3.75 3.06
N ARG A 40 59.80 -5.01 3.07
CA ARG A 40 59.03 -6.25 3.36
C ARG A 40 59.30 -6.86 4.75
N GLY A 41 58.32 -7.65 5.23
CA GLY A 41 58.51 -8.90 6.00
C GLY A 41 58.56 -8.78 7.54
N HIS A 42 58.42 -9.86 8.33
CA HIS A 42 57.92 -11.22 8.08
C HIS A 42 57.80 -11.98 9.43
N TYR A 43 56.78 -12.82 9.65
CA TYR A 43 56.66 -13.81 10.77
C TYR A 43 56.61 -13.25 12.23
N ASN A 44 56.21 -13.98 13.29
CA ASN A 44 55.16 -15.00 13.54
C ASN A 44 55.11 -15.27 15.07
N THR A 45 54.00 -15.83 15.62
CA THR A 45 53.88 -16.38 17.01
C THR A 45 54.13 -15.41 18.19
N SER A 46 53.63 -15.56 19.42
CA SER A 46 52.77 -16.56 20.11
C SER A 46 52.17 -15.95 21.39
N ALA A 47 51.01 -16.46 21.87
CA ALA A 47 50.51 -16.17 23.23
C ALA A 47 51.24 -17.03 24.30
N PRO A 48 51.22 -16.63 25.59
CA PRO A 48 50.28 -17.27 26.53
C PRO A 48 49.66 -16.31 27.58
N SER A 49 49.07 -16.88 28.66
CA SER A 49 47.92 -16.38 29.44
C SER A 49 48.18 -16.03 30.93
N PHE A 50 47.11 -15.55 31.62
CA PHE A 50 46.95 -15.25 33.07
C PHE A 50 47.66 -13.98 33.61
N SER A 51 47.16 -13.22 34.59
CA SER A 51 45.91 -13.27 35.42
C SER A 51 45.56 -11.89 36.03
N ASP A 52 44.28 -11.71 36.42
CA ASP A 52 43.68 -10.72 37.34
C ASP A 52 44.50 -9.56 37.95
N TYR A 53 43.92 -8.33 37.93
CA TYR A 53 43.73 -7.49 39.13
C TYR A 53 42.68 -6.37 38.90
N ARG A 54 41.85 -6.09 39.92
CA ARG A 54 40.81 -5.03 39.90
C ARG A 54 41.35 -3.69 40.41
N TYR A 55 41.04 -2.57 39.73
CA TYR A 55 40.14 -1.48 40.20
C TYR A 55 40.30 -0.15 39.41
N LYS A 56 39.15 0.47 39.11
CA LYS A 56 38.86 1.89 38.77
C LYS A 56 40.02 2.86 38.46
N VAL A 57 39.88 3.59 37.34
CA VAL A 57 39.64 5.05 37.32
C VAL A 57 38.95 5.45 36.00
N SER A 58 38.14 6.51 36.04
CA SER A 58 37.37 7.04 34.90
C SER A 58 38.24 7.81 33.90
N HIS A 59 37.86 7.83 32.61
CA HIS A 59 37.89 9.06 31.78
C HIS A 59 37.08 8.96 30.47
N ARG A 60 36.26 10.00 30.24
CA ARG A 60 35.78 10.58 28.96
C ARG A 60 35.04 9.68 27.94
N ARG A 61 33.72 9.89 27.82
CA ARG A 61 32.94 9.64 26.58
C ARG A 61 33.12 10.83 25.61
N PRO A 62 33.11 10.64 24.27
CA PRO A 62 33.06 11.75 23.33
C PRO A 62 31.70 12.46 23.33
N LEU A 63 31.68 13.80 23.27
CA LEU A 63 30.46 14.53 22.93
C LEU A 63 30.20 14.45 21.43
N TYR A 64 29.07 13.87 21.03
CA TYR A 64 28.50 14.12 19.71
C TYR A 64 27.74 15.45 19.73
N ARG A 65 28.19 16.43 18.92
CA ARG A 65 27.41 17.63 18.61
C ARG A 65 26.23 17.24 17.71
N LYS A 66 24.99 17.43 18.19
CA LYS A 66 23.83 17.58 17.30
C LYS A 66 23.86 19.02 16.72
N PRO A 67 23.42 19.24 15.47
CA PRO A 67 23.05 20.57 15.00
C PRO A 67 21.69 20.97 15.60
N ASP A 68 21.57 22.22 16.06
CA ASP A 68 20.36 22.74 16.72
C ASP A 68 19.21 23.01 15.73
N ALA A 69 18.40 21.99 15.44
CA ALA A 69 17.12 22.16 14.75
C ALA A 69 15.98 22.65 15.68
N PHE A 70 16.16 22.56 17.00
CA PHE A 70 15.13 22.81 18.00
C PHE A 70 14.85 24.31 18.24
N LEU A 71 15.86 25.16 18.07
CA LEU A 71 15.73 26.62 18.24
C LEU A 71 14.96 27.27 17.07
N THR A 72 15.16 26.75 15.86
CA THR A 72 14.49 27.23 14.64
C THR A 72 12.99 26.92 14.65
N TYR A 73 12.60 25.77 15.23
CA TYR A 73 11.21 25.36 15.41
C TYR A 73 10.42 26.30 16.35
N LEU A 74 11.05 26.76 17.43
CA LEU A 74 10.41 27.70 18.38
C LEU A 74 10.21 29.10 17.77
N LEU A 75 11.02 29.50 16.79
CA LEU A 75 10.90 30.78 16.09
C LEU A 75 9.86 30.77 14.94
N SER A 76 9.39 29.59 14.51
CA SER A 76 8.38 29.50 13.44
C SER A 76 6.94 29.69 13.91
N LEU A 77 6.67 29.66 15.22
CA LEU A 77 5.33 29.82 15.81
C LEU A 77 4.89 31.30 15.90
N SER A 78 5.07 32.05 14.81
CA SER A 78 4.79 33.50 14.73
C SER A 78 3.29 33.84 14.84
N LEU A 79 2.79 33.85 16.08
CA LEU A 79 1.48 34.39 16.46
C LEU A 79 1.49 35.93 16.29
N VAL A 80 1.18 36.41 15.09
CA VAL A 80 0.94 37.84 14.82
C VAL A 80 -0.44 38.02 14.20
N ARG A 81 -1.40 38.48 15.02
CA ARG A 81 -2.65 39.10 14.53
C ARG A 81 -2.38 40.55 14.08
N PRO A 82 -3.24 41.15 13.24
CA PRO A 82 -2.96 42.46 12.65
C PRO A 82 -2.82 43.59 13.67
N GLN A 83 -1.90 44.52 13.43
CA GLN A 83 -1.78 45.75 14.21
C GLN A 83 -2.89 46.74 13.84
N VAL A 84 -3.50 47.33 14.87
CA VAL A 84 -4.24 48.61 14.82
C VAL A 84 -3.63 49.51 15.91
N PRO A 85 -3.48 50.84 15.72
CA PRO A 85 -2.52 51.62 16.51
C PRO A 85 -2.89 51.82 17.98
N TYR A 86 -1.86 51.83 18.83
CA TYR A 86 -1.93 52.15 20.25
C TYR A 86 -2.19 53.64 20.52
N THR A 87 -2.94 53.93 21.59
CA THR A 87 -2.76 55.13 22.41
C THR A 87 -2.52 54.74 23.87
N ASN A 88 -1.66 55.52 24.54
CA ASN A 88 -1.09 55.21 25.86
C ASN A 88 -2.12 55.15 27.00
N GLN A 89 -1.88 54.28 27.99
CA GLN A 89 -1.70 54.71 29.38
C GLN A 89 -0.98 53.64 30.24
N GLN A 90 -0.47 54.08 31.39
CA GLN A 90 0.60 53.42 32.17
C GLN A 90 0.09 52.64 33.40
N VAL A 91 1.05 51.98 34.07
CA VAL A 91 1.16 51.66 35.52
C VAL A 91 1.23 50.14 35.83
N PRO A 92 2.17 49.68 36.72
CA PRO A 92 2.66 48.30 36.69
C PRO A 92 2.28 47.44 37.91
N VAL A 93 2.56 46.13 37.84
CA VAL A 93 2.60 45.22 39.01
C VAL A 93 3.98 44.53 39.08
N ARG A 94 4.42 44.25 40.31
CA ARG A 94 5.82 44.04 40.71
C ARG A 94 6.09 42.58 41.12
N HIS A 95 7.27 42.05 40.81
CA HIS A 95 7.72 40.71 41.24
C HIS A 95 8.03 40.61 42.76
N GLN A 96 7.76 39.43 43.35
CA GLN A 96 8.60 38.62 44.28
C GLN A 96 7.78 37.36 44.65
N ILE A 97 8.18 36.09 44.53
CA ILE A 97 9.41 35.29 44.80
C ILE A 97 9.39 34.57 46.18
N SER A 98 9.73 33.27 46.11
CA SER A 98 10.21 32.30 47.14
C SER A 98 9.27 31.62 48.15
N HIS A 99 9.09 30.31 47.93
CA HIS A 99 9.30 29.15 48.84
C HIS A 99 9.10 29.28 50.37
N HIS A 100 8.27 28.40 50.95
CA HIS A 100 8.72 27.19 51.68
C HIS A 100 7.57 26.28 52.17
N GLU A 101 7.77 24.96 52.11
CA GLU A 101 7.13 23.89 52.93
C GLU A 101 8.14 23.42 54.02
N PRO A 102 7.84 22.52 55.02
CA PRO A 102 6.72 21.54 55.13
C PRO A 102 6.11 21.30 56.57
N VAL A 103 5.31 20.21 56.71
CA VAL A 103 4.86 19.46 57.94
C VAL A 103 3.88 20.21 58.90
N THR A 104 2.73 19.70 59.40
CA THR A 104 2.42 18.42 60.10
C THR A 104 0.91 18.05 60.10
N SER A 105 0.62 16.79 60.50
CA SER A 105 -0.69 16.13 60.64
C SER A 105 -1.62 16.67 61.75
N HIS A 106 -2.95 16.45 61.65
CA HIS A 106 -3.80 15.85 62.73
C HIS A 106 -5.26 15.50 62.33
N HIS A 107 -5.67 14.28 62.72
CA HIS A 107 -6.99 13.80 63.21
C HIS A 107 -8.33 13.89 62.41
N PHE A 108 -9.01 12.73 62.36
CA PHE A 108 -10.46 12.54 62.16
C PHE A 108 -11.26 12.84 63.46
N PRO A 109 -12.60 13.07 63.38
CA PRO A 109 -13.58 11.99 63.52
C PRO A 109 -14.79 12.06 62.55
N ALA A 110 -15.60 11.00 62.48
CA ALA A 110 -16.67 10.79 61.49
C ALA A 110 -18.08 10.64 62.12
N VAL A 111 -19.13 11.08 61.39
CA VAL A 111 -20.58 10.87 61.65
C VAL A 111 -21.36 11.15 60.33
N PRO A 112 -22.55 10.56 60.03
CA PRO A 112 -22.94 9.14 59.96
C PRO A 112 -23.55 8.74 58.58
N GLN A 113 -23.76 7.44 58.35
CA GLN A 113 -24.67 6.94 57.29
C GLN A 113 -26.16 7.12 57.66
N LYS A 114 -27.05 7.09 56.66
CA LYS A 114 -28.50 6.91 56.82
C LYS A 114 -29.00 5.79 55.92
N ASP A 115 -29.73 4.86 56.50
CA ASP A 115 -30.43 3.77 55.82
C ASP A 115 -31.66 4.27 55.04
N TYR A 116 -32.00 3.56 53.97
CA TYR A 116 -33.37 3.51 53.43
C TYR A 116 -33.64 2.12 52.83
N HIS A 117 -34.74 1.50 53.27
CA HIS A 117 -35.32 0.29 52.69
C HIS A 117 -36.73 0.59 52.13
N PRO A 118 -37.32 -0.29 51.29
CA PRO A 118 -38.13 0.14 50.16
C PRO A 118 -39.64 0.22 50.42
N LEU A 119 -40.35 0.88 49.49
CA LEU A 119 -41.80 0.83 49.34
C LEU A 119 -42.19 0.29 47.96
N VAL A 120 -43.38 -0.32 47.87
CA VAL A 120 -43.83 -1.19 46.77
C VAL A 120 -45.06 -0.60 46.05
N SER A 121 -45.14 -0.89 44.74
CA SER A 121 -46.30 -0.85 43.83
C SER A 121 -47.02 0.47 43.54
N HIS A 122 -47.14 0.78 42.25
CA HIS A 122 -48.42 0.66 41.54
C HIS A 122 -48.21 0.32 40.05
N HIS A 123 -49.11 -0.48 39.47
CA HIS A 123 -49.17 -0.85 38.05
C HIS A 123 -49.81 0.25 37.18
N VAL A 124 -49.49 0.28 35.87
CA VAL A 124 -50.45 0.37 34.74
C VAL A 124 -49.71 -0.04 33.42
N PRO A 125 -50.38 -0.61 32.40
CA PRO A 125 -49.73 -1.61 31.52
C PRO A 125 -49.51 -1.22 30.05
N SER A 126 -48.80 -2.09 29.32
CA SER A 126 -48.63 -2.10 27.86
C SER A 126 -49.42 -3.25 27.22
N PRO A 127 -50.04 -3.02 26.03
CA PRO A 127 -50.38 -4.04 25.04
C PRO A 127 -49.54 -3.84 23.76
N TYR A 128 -49.25 -4.82 22.90
CA TYR A 128 -49.97 -6.06 22.57
C TYR A 128 -49.02 -7.23 22.23
N SER A 129 -49.38 -8.44 22.64
CA SER A 129 -49.18 -9.65 21.83
C SER A 129 -50.32 -10.63 22.09
N VAL A 130 -50.79 -11.33 21.05
CA VAL A 130 -51.84 -12.35 21.16
C VAL A 130 -51.42 -13.57 20.35
N ASN A 131 -51.31 -14.70 21.02
CA ASN A 131 -51.25 -16.03 20.40
C ASN A 131 -52.66 -16.62 20.37
N HIS A 132 -52.97 -17.45 19.36
CA HIS A 132 -53.86 -18.59 19.55
C HIS A 132 -53.56 -19.73 18.56
N HIS A 133 -53.51 -20.96 19.09
CA HIS A 133 -53.49 -22.21 18.33
C HIS A 133 -54.87 -22.53 17.71
N PHE A 134 -54.94 -23.23 16.57
CA PHE A 134 -55.14 -24.70 16.52
C PHE A 134 -55.50 -25.27 15.13
N LEU A 135 -55.08 -26.53 14.89
CA LEU A 135 -55.69 -27.60 14.05
C LEU A 135 -55.86 -27.42 12.52
N GLY A 136 -55.58 -28.50 11.77
CA GLY A 136 -56.22 -28.75 10.47
C GLY A 136 -55.35 -29.42 9.39
N SER A 137 -55.20 -30.74 9.43
CA SER A 137 -54.65 -31.53 8.31
C SER A 137 -55.58 -31.54 7.08
N ASN A 138 -55.04 -31.64 5.86
CA ASN A 138 -55.54 -32.59 4.84
C ASN A 138 -54.64 -32.72 3.61
N HIS A 139 -54.57 -33.95 3.07
CA HIS A 139 -54.08 -34.27 1.73
C HIS A 139 -55.01 -33.72 0.63
N LEU A 140 -54.48 -33.51 -0.59
CA LEU A 140 -54.84 -34.30 -1.78
C LEU A 140 -54.05 -33.88 -3.02
N ASP A 141 -53.64 -34.87 -3.82
CA ASP A 141 -53.09 -34.71 -5.17
C ASP A 141 -54.18 -34.33 -6.20
N HIS A 142 -53.81 -33.61 -7.27
CA HIS A 142 -53.82 -34.15 -8.65
C HIS A 142 -53.60 -33.12 -9.80
N HIS A 143 -53.01 -33.64 -10.88
CA HIS A 143 -53.20 -33.29 -12.30
C HIS A 143 -52.76 -31.92 -12.90
N SER A 144 -51.75 -32.00 -13.79
CA SER A 144 -51.72 -31.32 -15.10
C SER A 144 -52.61 -32.10 -16.12
N PRO A 145 -53.03 -31.59 -17.31
CA PRO A 145 -52.12 -31.05 -18.36
C PRO A 145 -52.67 -29.95 -19.33
N GLY A 146 -51.80 -29.41 -20.21
CA GLY A 146 -52.11 -29.38 -21.67
C GLY A 146 -52.37 -28.05 -22.45
N HIS A 147 -51.41 -27.73 -23.34
CA HIS A 147 -51.56 -27.23 -24.73
C HIS A 147 -51.83 -25.75 -25.16
N HIS A 148 -50.95 -25.33 -26.09
CA HIS A 148 -51.11 -24.47 -27.30
C HIS A 148 -51.72 -23.05 -27.28
N LEU A 149 -50.94 -22.09 -27.83
CA LEU A 149 -51.13 -21.59 -29.22
C LEU A 149 -49.92 -20.74 -29.72
N GLN A 150 -49.80 -20.58 -31.05
CA GLN A 150 -48.75 -19.81 -31.76
C GLN A 150 -49.36 -18.67 -32.60
N SER A 151 -48.60 -17.60 -32.83
CA SER A 151 -48.51 -16.81 -34.08
C SER A 151 -47.28 -15.88 -33.96
N GLU A 152 -46.23 -15.94 -34.77
CA GLU A 152 -46.08 -15.61 -36.21
C GLU A 152 -46.33 -14.14 -36.60
N GLY A 153 -45.36 -13.59 -37.35
CA GLY A 153 -45.31 -12.21 -37.87
C GLY A 153 -43.99 -11.97 -38.62
N ASP A 154 -44.00 -12.23 -39.93
CA ASP A 154 -42.83 -12.28 -40.84
C ASP A 154 -42.66 -11.00 -41.68
N TYR A 155 -41.46 -10.72 -42.21
CA TYR A 155 -41.24 -9.78 -43.32
C TYR A 155 -39.97 -10.07 -44.15
N ARG A 156 -40.18 -10.52 -45.40
CA ARG A 156 -39.21 -10.52 -46.53
C ARG A 156 -38.91 -9.08 -46.99
N GLY A 157 -37.85 -8.72 -47.73
CA GLY A 157 -36.76 -9.48 -48.38
C GLY A 157 -36.49 -8.90 -49.81
N GLN A 158 -35.33 -9.13 -50.44
CA GLN A 158 -35.16 -9.14 -51.92
C GLN A 158 -33.78 -9.64 -52.40
N ILE A 159 -33.65 -9.87 -53.73
CA ILE A 159 -32.70 -10.78 -54.40
C ILE A 159 -31.86 -10.03 -55.47
N GLY A 160 -30.66 -10.53 -55.78
CA GLY A 160 -29.92 -10.23 -57.02
C GLY A 160 -29.03 -11.40 -57.47
N HIS A 161 -29.13 -11.82 -58.74
CA HIS A 161 -28.36 -12.91 -59.38
C HIS A 161 -27.16 -12.38 -60.20
N HIS A 162 -26.13 -13.20 -60.43
CA HIS A 162 -25.69 -13.59 -61.79
C HIS A 162 -24.67 -14.77 -61.79
N GLU A 163 -24.40 -15.33 -62.98
CA GLU A 163 -23.60 -16.55 -63.28
C GLU A 163 -22.08 -16.36 -63.02
N GLY A 164 -21.15 -17.34 -63.07
CA GLY A 164 -21.13 -18.78 -63.41
C GLY A 164 -19.72 -19.16 -63.98
N ILE A 165 -19.36 -20.45 -64.13
CA ILE A 165 -18.39 -21.06 -65.11
C ILE A 165 -17.76 -22.41 -64.65
N SER A 166 -17.98 -23.43 -65.50
CA SER A 166 -17.29 -24.72 -65.82
C SER A 166 -16.48 -25.60 -64.83
N HIS A 167 -16.95 -26.84 -64.75
CA HIS A 167 -16.25 -28.16 -64.74
C HIS A 167 -14.76 -28.27 -65.14
N GLN A 168 -14.06 -29.25 -64.54
CA GLN A 168 -13.68 -30.51 -65.24
C GLN A 168 -13.31 -31.65 -64.25
N ALA A 169 -13.32 -32.89 -64.74
CA ALA A 169 -13.17 -34.14 -63.95
C ALA A 169 -12.08 -35.05 -64.53
N ASN A 170 -11.61 -36.04 -63.77
CA ASN A 170 -11.06 -37.34 -64.23
C ASN A 170 -11.04 -38.32 -63.03
N HIS A 171 -11.73 -39.46 -63.02
CA HIS A 171 -11.55 -40.74 -63.75
C HIS A 171 -10.66 -41.76 -62.99
N ILE A 172 -11.26 -42.91 -62.66
CA ILE A 172 -10.68 -44.17 -62.14
C ILE A 172 -11.15 -45.27 -63.11
N PRO A 173 -10.30 -46.22 -63.51
CA PRO A 173 -10.44 -47.62 -63.03
C PRO A 173 -9.03 -48.29 -62.83
N ASP A 174 -8.81 -49.55 -62.42
CA ASP A 174 -9.62 -50.79 -62.46
C ASP A 174 -9.22 -51.80 -61.34
N GLY A 175 -9.99 -52.89 -61.17
CA GLY A 175 -9.67 -54.03 -60.28
C GLY A 175 -8.60 -55.02 -60.86
N VAL A 176 -8.39 -56.24 -60.35
CA VAL A 176 -9.37 -57.23 -59.81
C VAL A 176 -8.67 -58.33 -58.96
N GLN A 177 -9.25 -58.62 -57.78
CA GLN A 177 -9.42 -59.89 -57.04
C GLN A 177 -8.33 -61.00 -56.97
N HIS A 178 -8.21 -61.62 -55.78
CA HIS A 178 -8.71 -63.01 -55.61
C HIS A 178 -8.96 -63.47 -54.14
N PHE A 179 -10.13 -64.10 -53.96
CA PHE A 179 -10.54 -65.10 -52.95
C PHE A 179 -10.46 -64.84 -51.43
N GLU A 180 -11.64 -64.51 -50.89
CA GLU A 180 -12.21 -65.09 -49.64
C GLU A 180 -12.42 -66.63 -49.76
N PRO A 181 -12.76 -67.42 -48.69
CA PRO A 181 -13.59 -67.03 -47.52
C PRO A 181 -13.19 -67.60 -46.12
N HIS A 182 -13.66 -66.96 -45.05
CA HIS A 182 -14.65 -67.52 -44.08
C HIS A 182 -14.72 -66.77 -42.73
N GLN A 183 -15.96 -66.41 -42.35
CA GLN A 183 -16.54 -66.04 -41.04
C GLN A 183 -15.68 -66.18 -39.76
N ILE A 184 -15.70 -65.15 -38.89
CA ILE A 184 -16.07 -65.22 -37.44
C ILE A 184 -16.75 -63.87 -37.03
N ASP A 185 -17.63 -63.95 -36.02
CA ASP A 185 -18.55 -62.93 -35.47
C ASP A 185 -18.06 -61.52 -35.14
N HIS A 186 -19.06 -60.62 -35.02
CA HIS A 186 -18.94 -59.25 -34.51
C HIS A 186 -18.49 -59.16 -33.05
N ALA A 187 -17.45 -58.38 -32.78
CA ALA A 187 -17.22 -57.74 -31.49
C ALA A 187 -16.55 -56.37 -31.70
N VAL A 188 -17.14 -55.31 -31.13
CA VAL A 188 -16.59 -53.93 -31.21
C VAL A 188 -15.56 -53.73 -30.11
N PRO A 189 -14.29 -53.35 -30.41
CA PRO A 189 -13.32 -53.01 -29.38
C PRO A 189 -13.52 -51.58 -28.86
N GLU A 190 -13.57 -51.41 -27.54
CA GLU A 190 -13.62 -50.10 -26.89
C GLU A 190 -12.36 -49.27 -27.20
N LEU A 191 -12.54 -48.01 -27.62
CA LEU A 191 -11.45 -47.07 -27.86
C LEU A 191 -11.53 -45.84 -26.93
N HIS A 192 -11.31 -46.05 -25.63
CA HIS A 192 -11.09 -44.97 -24.67
C HIS A 192 -9.78 -45.18 -23.89
N ARG A 193 -8.66 -44.76 -24.49
CA ARG A 193 -7.45 -44.40 -23.72
C ARG A 193 -7.33 -42.89 -23.66
N VAL A 194 -7.79 -42.32 -22.55
CA VAL A 194 -7.49 -40.94 -22.17
C VAL A 194 -5.98 -40.85 -21.92
N VAL A 195 -5.28 -40.04 -22.72
CA VAL A 195 -3.88 -39.70 -22.46
C VAL A 195 -3.84 -38.82 -21.21
N PRO A 196 -3.07 -39.15 -20.15
CA PRO A 196 -2.99 -38.30 -18.98
C PRO A 196 -2.31 -36.98 -19.36
N HIS A 197 -3.06 -35.87 -19.25
CA HIS A 197 -2.46 -34.54 -19.24
C HIS A 197 -1.36 -34.51 -18.17
N HIS A 198 -0.11 -34.42 -18.59
CA HIS A 198 0.99 -34.12 -17.69
C HIS A 198 0.73 -32.74 -17.10
N ARG A 199 0.26 -32.71 -15.85
CA ARG A 199 0.27 -31.48 -15.06
C ARG A 199 1.73 -31.08 -14.93
N VAL A 200 2.09 -29.91 -15.46
CA VAL A 200 3.35 -29.27 -15.10
C VAL A 200 3.31 -29.12 -13.57
N PRO A 201 4.33 -29.58 -12.83
CA PRO A 201 4.35 -29.42 -11.38
C PRO A 201 4.20 -27.94 -11.04
N GLU A 202 3.31 -27.62 -10.09
CA GLU A 202 3.31 -26.27 -9.52
C GLU A 202 4.69 -26.02 -8.88
N PRO A 203 5.29 -24.84 -9.07
CA PRO A 203 6.59 -24.55 -8.46
C PRO A 203 6.45 -24.54 -6.95
N GLU A 204 7.26 -25.37 -6.29
CA GLU A 204 7.32 -25.41 -4.82
C GLU A 204 7.86 -24.07 -4.28
N PRO A 205 7.33 -23.58 -3.15
CA PRO A 205 7.81 -22.35 -2.52
C PRO A 205 9.18 -22.57 -1.87
N LEU A 206 9.95 -21.48 -1.76
CA LEU A 206 11.32 -21.48 -1.25
C LEU A 206 11.38 -21.79 0.25
N GLU A 207 10.47 -21.17 0.99
CA GLU A 207 10.26 -21.33 2.44
C GLU A 207 8.79 -21.02 2.76
N ARG A 208 8.37 -21.23 4.02
CA ARG A 208 7.02 -20.93 4.49
C ARG A 208 7.03 -20.22 5.83
N THR A 209 6.03 -19.38 6.07
CA THR A 209 5.82 -18.70 7.36
C THR A 209 4.34 -18.74 7.70
N GLY A 210 3.96 -19.67 8.59
CA GLY A 210 2.57 -20.03 8.80
C GLY A 210 1.92 -20.47 7.48
N PRO A 211 0.77 -19.90 7.07
CA PRO A 211 0.13 -20.22 5.79
C PRO A 211 0.85 -19.63 4.58
N PHE A 212 1.74 -18.64 4.76
CA PHE A 212 2.38 -17.93 3.65
C PHE A 212 3.49 -18.76 2.99
N LYS A 213 3.40 -18.87 1.66
CA LYS A 213 4.41 -19.42 0.76
C LYS A 213 5.34 -18.29 0.32
N ILE A 214 6.65 -18.46 0.45
CA ILE A 214 7.64 -17.46 0.05
C ILE A 214 8.11 -17.80 -1.38
N TRP A 215 7.91 -16.85 -2.30
CA TRP A 215 8.10 -17.03 -3.75
C TRP A 215 9.39 -16.40 -4.25
N TYR A 216 9.74 -15.25 -3.67
CA TYR A 216 10.95 -14.51 -4.02
C TYR A 216 11.69 -14.08 -2.77
N HIS A 217 13.02 -14.06 -2.86
CA HIS A 217 13.86 -13.46 -1.86
C HIS A 217 15.08 -12.80 -2.50
N TRP A 218 15.65 -11.77 -1.87
CA TRP A 218 16.89 -11.15 -2.31
C TRP A 218 17.75 -10.75 -1.11
N SER A 219 19.07 -10.91 -1.23
CA SER A 219 20.02 -10.23 -0.34
C SER A 219 20.32 -8.82 -0.82
N GLN A 220 20.48 -8.64 -2.13
CA GLN A 220 20.55 -7.35 -2.83
C GLN A 220 19.72 -7.43 -4.12
N LEU A 221 19.15 -6.31 -4.57
CA LEU A 221 18.45 -6.24 -5.87
C LEU A 221 19.45 -6.05 -7.02
N ASP A 222 19.09 -6.56 -8.20
CA ASP A 222 19.77 -6.28 -9.47
C ASP A 222 18.72 -6.03 -10.57
N PHE A 223 19.12 -5.32 -11.64
CA PHE A 223 18.20 -4.90 -12.71
C PHE A 223 18.52 -5.54 -14.06
N ALA A 224 17.48 -5.73 -14.87
CA ALA A 224 17.59 -6.29 -16.22
C ALA A 224 18.10 -5.23 -17.23
N TYR A 225 19.39 -4.90 -17.13
CA TYR A 225 20.11 -4.13 -18.13
C TYR A 225 20.21 -4.89 -19.47
N LEU A 226 20.30 -4.15 -20.58
CA LEU A 226 20.41 -4.73 -21.93
C LEU A 226 21.71 -5.53 -22.12
N SER A 227 22.80 -5.12 -21.48
CA SER A 227 24.07 -5.84 -21.43
C SER A 227 24.76 -5.72 -20.07
N SER A 228 25.76 -6.59 -19.84
CA SER A 228 26.68 -6.46 -18.69
C SER A 228 27.41 -5.11 -18.70
N ASP A 229 27.80 -4.62 -19.88
CA ASP A 229 28.57 -3.38 -19.99
C ASP A 229 27.73 -2.16 -19.64
N ASP A 230 26.41 -2.20 -19.87
CA ASP A 230 25.50 -1.13 -19.45
C ASP A 230 25.35 -1.09 -17.94
N ARG A 231 25.20 -2.26 -17.31
CA ARG A 231 25.17 -2.42 -15.86
C ARG A 231 26.45 -1.91 -15.21
N GLU A 232 27.61 -2.32 -15.72
CA GLU A 232 28.91 -1.90 -15.18
C GLU A 232 29.19 -0.41 -15.44
N ARG A 233 28.66 0.18 -16.53
CA ARG A 233 28.69 1.65 -16.70
C ARG A 233 27.82 2.36 -15.67
N ALA A 234 26.59 1.88 -15.43
CA ALA A 234 25.70 2.45 -14.42
C ALA A 234 26.31 2.39 -13.00
N ILE A 235 27.01 1.29 -12.66
CA ILE A 235 27.74 1.17 -11.40
C ILE A 235 28.91 2.18 -11.34
N ARG A 236 29.74 2.26 -12.37
CA ARG A 236 30.88 3.21 -12.41
C ARG A 236 30.46 4.68 -12.34
N HIS A 237 29.28 5.02 -12.85
CA HIS A 237 28.75 6.39 -12.82
C HIS A 237 27.93 6.71 -11.55
N GLY A 238 27.60 5.71 -10.73
CA GLY A 238 26.73 5.87 -9.56
C GLY A 238 25.24 5.94 -9.89
N ASP A 239 24.85 5.69 -11.15
CA ASP A 239 23.46 5.53 -11.59
C ASP A 239 22.81 4.27 -10.98
N PHE A 240 23.64 3.27 -10.66
CA PHE A 240 23.26 2.07 -9.92
C PHE A 240 24.20 1.81 -8.74
N ILE A 241 23.66 1.84 -7.52
CA ILE A 241 24.37 1.49 -6.29
C ILE A 241 23.57 0.35 -5.63
N PRO A 242 23.99 -0.93 -5.76
CA PRO A 242 23.17 -2.09 -5.36
C PRO A 242 22.62 -2.02 -3.93
N GLU A 243 23.42 -1.55 -2.97
CA GLU A 243 23.07 -1.37 -1.56
C GLU A 243 22.05 -0.26 -1.27
N ASN A 244 21.78 0.63 -2.24
CA ASN A 244 20.79 1.71 -2.12
C ASN A 244 19.39 1.34 -2.69
N ASN A 245 19.18 0.09 -3.07
CA ASN A 245 17.94 -0.37 -3.70
C ASN A 245 17.12 -1.23 -2.73
N LEU A 246 16.07 -0.64 -2.15
CA LEU A 246 15.11 -1.31 -1.26
C LEU A 246 13.74 -1.39 -1.93
N PRO A 247 13.11 -2.58 -2.00
CA PRO A 247 11.74 -2.72 -2.49
C PRO A 247 10.75 -2.28 -1.41
N LEU A 248 9.76 -1.46 -1.78
CA LEU A 248 8.81 -0.85 -0.84
C LEU A 248 7.35 -1.24 -1.10
N GLY A 249 6.86 -1.06 -2.33
CA GLY A 249 5.47 -1.35 -2.70
C GLY A 249 5.36 -2.59 -3.57
N LEU A 250 4.22 -3.27 -3.45
CA LEU A 250 3.87 -4.48 -4.19
C LEU A 250 2.53 -4.30 -4.90
N GLU A 251 2.35 -4.92 -6.07
CA GLU A 251 1.02 -5.16 -6.64
C GLU A 251 1.00 -6.39 -7.55
N VAL A 252 -0.16 -7.02 -7.69
CA VAL A 252 -0.33 -8.27 -8.45
C VAL A 252 -1.46 -8.13 -9.45
N TRP A 253 -1.20 -8.47 -10.71
CA TRP A 253 -2.21 -8.53 -11.75
C TRP A 253 -1.93 -9.70 -12.67
N ARG A 254 -2.86 -10.67 -12.72
CA ARG A 254 -2.77 -11.89 -13.53
C ARG A 254 -1.45 -12.62 -13.31
N ASP A 255 -0.59 -12.68 -14.32
CA ASP A 255 0.72 -13.35 -14.34
C ASP A 255 1.88 -12.41 -14.00
N ARG A 256 1.62 -11.15 -13.64
CA ARG A 256 2.62 -10.11 -13.36
C ARG A 256 2.60 -9.64 -11.91
N LEU A 257 3.79 -9.32 -11.42
CA LEU A 257 4.06 -8.83 -10.08
C LEU A 257 4.87 -7.54 -10.19
N PHE A 258 4.33 -6.44 -9.70
CA PHE A 258 4.95 -5.13 -9.76
C PHE A 258 5.63 -4.81 -8.43
N VAL A 259 6.85 -4.26 -8.49
CA VAL A 259 7.64 -3.91 -7.31
C VAL A 259 8.19 -2.49 -7.46
N THR A 260 8.03 -1.67 -6.42
CA THR A 260 8.50 -0.27 -6.41
C THR A 260 9.78 -0.10 -5.60
N MET A 261 10.67 0.76 -6.08
CA MET A 261 11.90 1.18 -5.39
C MET A 261 11.92 2.72 -5.34
N PRO A 262 11.31 3.35 -4.33
CA PRO A 262 11.37 4.80 -4.18
C PRO A 262 12.80 5.27 -3.96
N LYS A 263 13.12 6.46 -4.47
CA LYS A 263 14.48 7.02 -4.54
C LYS A 263 14.93 7.63 -3.20
N TRP A 264 14.92 6.81 -2.15
CA TRP A 264 15.41 7.13 -0.80
C TRP A 264 16.86 7.65 -0.82
N ARG A 265 17.71 7.01 -1.62
CA ARG A 265 19.13 7.33 -1.84
C ARG A 265 19.43 7.44 -3.34
N THR A 266 20.63 7.90 -3.70
CA THR A 266 21.14 7.88 -5.08
C THR A 266 21.41 6.46 -5.56
N GLY A 267 21.55 6.26 -6.88
CA GLY A 267 21.87 4.94 -7.45
C GLY A 267 20.70 3.96 -7.51
N VAL A 268 19.46 4.47 -7.60
CA VAL A 268 18.23 3.70 -7.83
C VAL A 268 17.84 3.83 -9.31
N PRO A 269 18.10 2.82 -10.17
CA PRO A 269 18.00 2.97 -11.62
C PRO A 269 16.57 3.09 -12.13
N ALA A 270 15.64 2.33 -11.53
CA ALA A 270 14.23 2.33 -11.89
C ALA A 270 13.36 2.24 -10.63
N SER A 271 12.32 3.07 -10.56
CA SER A 271 11.47 3.17 -9.37
C SER A 271 10.20 2.31 -9.43
N LEU A 272 9.87 1.81 -10.61
CA LEU A 272 8.76 0.87 -10.84
C LEU A 272 9.25 -0.24 -11.77
N THR A 273 9.08 -1.47 -11.33
CA THR A 273 9.53 -2.67 -12.06
C THR A 273 8.44 -3.74 -12.07
N VAL A 274 8.60 -4.71 -12.95
CA VAL A 274 7.74 -5.89 -13.06
C VAL A 274 8.61 -7.15 -13.13
N ILE A 275 8.12 -8.22 -12.51
CA ILE A 275 8.62 -9.60 -12.62
C ILE A 275 7.40 -10.53 -12.81
N PRO A 276 7.59 -11.81 -13.19
CA PRO A 276 6.49 -12.76 -13.20
C PRO A 276 5.84 -12.88 -11.81
N ARG A 277 4.56 -13.25 -11.74
CA ARG A 277 3.91 -13.64 -10.48
C ARG A 277 4.46 -14.95 -9.93
N VAL A 278 4.81 -15.85 -10.84
CA VAL A 278 5.29 -17.19 -10.52
C VAL A 278 6.79 -17.26 -10.83
N PRO A 279 7.66 -17.55 -9.82
CA PRO A 279 9.11 -17.56 -9.99
C PRO A 279 9.58 -18.61 -11.00
N ARG A 280 10.56 -18.21 -11.82
CA ARG A 280 11.45 -19.14 -12.54
C ARG A 280 12.78 -19.35 -11.81
N GLU A 281 13.14 -18.39 -10.96
CA GLU A 281 14.32 -18.36 -10.10
C GLU A 281 13.98 -17.58 -8.82
N PRO A 282 14.69 -17.81 -7.68
CA PRO A 282 14.35 -17.19 -6.39
C PRO A 282 14.57 -15.67 -6.32
N SER A 283 15.53 -15.17 -7.10
CA SER A 283 16.08 -13.81 -6.97
C SER A 283 16.24 -13.14 -8.34
N PRO A 284 15.18 -13.01 -9.16
CA PRO A 284 15.31 -12.53 -10.53
C PRO A 284 15.76 -11.06 -10.57
N LYS A 285 16.35 -10.69 -11.70
CA LYS A 285 16.62 -9.28 -12.03
C LYS A 285 15.32 -8.54 -12.31
N LEU A 286 15.17 -7.36 -11.75
CA LEU A 286 13.96 -6.55 -11.89
C LEU A 286 13.93 -5.86 -13.26
N VAL A 287 12.78 -5.94 -13.96
CA VAL A 287 12.59 -5.33 -15.28
C VAL A 287 11.87 -3.98 -15.13
N PRO A 288 12.47 -2.85 -15.54
CA PRO A 288 11.80 -1.54 -15.45
C PRO A 288 10.52 -1.45 -16.26
N TYR A 289 9.45 -0.99 -15.61
CA TYR A 289 8.12 -0.88 -16.20
C TYR A 289 7.73 0.57 -16.49
N PRO A 290 7.05 0.87 -17.61
CA PRO A 290 6.88 0.01 -18.79
C PRO A 290 8.19 -0.32 -19.53
N SER A 291 9.21 0.54 -19.40
CA SER A 291 10.54 0.33 -19.97
C SER A 291 11.57 1.27 -19.34
N TRP A 292 12.86 1.04 -19.61
CA TRP A 292 13.97 1.92 -19.21
C TRP A 292 13.76 3.40 -19.57
N ARG A 293 13.05 3.72 -20.67
CA ARG A 293 12.73 5.11 -21.06
C ARG A 293 11.95 5.86 -19.98
N TRP A 294 11.09 5.19 -19.24
CA TRP A 294 10.27 5.80 -18.18
C TRP A 294 11.05 6.14 -16.91
N HIS A 295 12.32 5.74 -16.78
CA HIS A 295 13.15 5.98 -15.59
C HIS A 295 14.35 6.90 -15.87
N GLN A 296 14.38 7.53 -17.06
CA GLN A 296 15.43 8.48 -17.44
C GLN A 296 15.34 9.76 -16.58
N PRO A 297 16.45 10.24 -15.99
CA PRO A 297 16.46 11.47 -15.21
C PRO A 297 16.31 12.72 -16.11
N GLY A 298 15.89 13.83 -15.51
CA GLY A 298 15.93 15.16 -16.14
C GLY A 298 14.65 15.63 -16.83
N THR A 299 13.58 14.82 -16.86
CA THR A 299 12.25 15.28 -17.28
C THR A 299 11.19 14.90 -16.26
N CYS A 300 10.14 15.72 -16.13
CA CYS A 300 8.99 15.38 -15.28
C CYS A 300 7.97 14.48 -15.98
N ASP A 301 8.15 14.19 -17.27
CA ASP A 301 7.37 13.21 -18.04
C ASP A 301 7.65 11.76 -17.62
N ALA A 302 8.87 11.51 -17.14
CA ALA A 302 9.31 10.22 -16.61
C ALA A 302 8.75 9.94 -15.20
N ILE A 303 8.87 8.69 -14.77
CA ILE A 303 8.67 8.25 -13.38
C ILE A 303 9.90 8.66 -12.57
N VAL A 304 9.68 9.41 -11.49
CA VAL A 304 10.74 9.88 -10.60
C VAL A 304 10.92 8.94 -9.42
N SER A 305 9.89 8.76 -8.58
CA SER A 305 9.98 8.05 -7.30
C SER A 305 8.62 7.53 -6.83
N VAL A 306 8.39 6.22 -6.97
CA VAL A 306 7.10 5.57 -6.71
C VAL A 306 7.15 4.84 -5.38
N PHE A 307 6.16 5.11 -4.52
CA PHE A 307 6.04 4.44 -3.21
C PHE A 307 5.01 3.31 -3.25
N ARG A 308 3.84 3.57 -3.81
CA ARG A 308 2.72 2.63 -3.93
C ARG A 308 2.07 2.71 -5.30
N ILE A 309 1.43 1.61 -5.64
CA ILE A 309 0.78 1.33 -6.92
C ILE A 309 -0.51 0.57 -6.65
N GLN A 310 -1.47 0.60 -7.57
CA GLN A 310 -2.64 -0.28 -7.52
C GLN A 310 -3.07 -0.75 -8.89
N ALA A 311 -3.30 -2.04 -9.05
CA ALA A 311 -3.95 -2.63 -10.20
C ALA A 311 -5.45 -2.71 -9.93
N ASP A 312 -6.27 -2.25 -10.86
CA ASP A 312 -7.72 -2.20 -10.70
C ASP A 312 -8.47 -3.25 -11.54
N SER A 313 -9.77 -3.42 -11.27
CA SER A 313 -10.65 -4.35 -11.99
C SER A 313 -10.88 -3.95 -13.46
N CYS A 314 -10.48 -2.74 -13.86
CA CYS A 314 -10.56 -2.23 -15.22
C CYS A 314 -9.28 -2.48 -16.03
N ASN A 315 -8.32 -3.23 -15.47
CA ASN A 315 -7.00 -3.49 -16.03
C ASN A 315 -6.15 -2.21 -16.18
N ARG A 316 -6.17 -1.32 -15.19
CA ARG A 316 -5.28 -0.16 -15.13
C ARG A 316 -4.32 -0.24 -13.96
N LEU A 317 -3.07 0.18 -14.17
CA LEU A 317 -2.10 0.40 -13.11
C LEU A 317 -2.07 1.87 -12.73
N TRP A 318 -2.51 2.15 -11.52
CA TRP A 318 -2.43 3.45 -10.88
C TRP A 318 -1.08 3.56 -10.17
N VAL A 319 -0.35 4.63 -10.45
CA VAL A 319 1.01 4.85 -9.97
C VAL A 319 1.07 6.23 -9.33
N LEU A 320 1.35 6.28 -8.02
CA LEU A 320 1.63 7.53 -7.32
C LEU A 320 3.13 7.77 -7.30
N ASP A 321 3.56 8.74 -8.10
CA ASP A 321 4.92 9.24 -8.14
C ASP A 321 5.02 10.48 -7.24
N SER A 322 5.84 10.42 -6.20
CA SER A 322 6.00 11.53 -5.25
C SER A 322 6.80 12.70 -5.82
N GLY A 323 7.54 12.49 -6.93
CA GLY A 323 8.42 13.49 -7.52
C GLY A 323 9.68 13.80 -6.69
N GLN A 324 9.92 13.10 -5.56
CA GLN A 324 11.04 13.35 -4.65
C GLN A 324 12.15 12.31 -4.75
N ILE A 325 13.40 12.79 -4.70
CA ILE A 325 14.60 11.94 -4.62
C ILE A 325 15.43 12.28 -3.37
N THR A 326 16.39 11.40 -3.06
CA THR A 326 17.36 11.54 -1.95
C THR A 326 16.70 11.80 -0.59
N ILE A 327 15.52 11.21 -0.40
CA ILE A 327 14.57 11.42 0.70
C ILE A 327 15.20 11.21 2.10
N THR A 328 16.25 10.38 2.23
CA THR A 328 16.88 10.12 3.54
C THR A 328 18.07 11.03 3.85
N THR A 329 18.61 11.77 2.88
CA THR A 329 19.86 12.53 3.03
C THR A 329 19.68 14.01 2.77
N ASN A 330 18.97 14.36 1.69
CA ASN A 330 18.61 15.71 1.32
C ASN A 330 17.38 15.61 0.40
N PRO A 331 16.15 15.60 0.95
CA PRO A 331 14.92 15.51 0.16
C PRO A 331 14.89 16.58 -0.92
N ASN A 332 14.73 16.16 -2.17
CA ASN A 332 14.74 17.07 -3.32
C ASN A 332 13.51 16.81 -4.19
N GLN A 333 12.61 17.80 -4.25
CA GLN A 333 11.39 17.78 -5.07
C GLN A 333 11.75 18.15 -6.51
N ILE A 334 11.93 17.14 -7.38
CA ILE A 334 12.29 17.33 -8.78
C ILE A 334 11.07 17.71 -9.63
N CYS A 335 9.91 17.13 -9.30
CA CYS A 335 8.65 17.31 -10.02
C CYS A 335 7.49 17.39 -9.03
N PRO A 336 6.34 17.99 -9.37
CA PRO A 336 5.13 17.85 -8.57
C PRO A 336 4.73 16.36 -8.39
N PRO A 337 4.14 15.97 -7.24
CA PRO A 337 3.52 14.68 -7.08
C PRO A 337 2.44 14.45 -8.16
N LYS A 338 2.39 13.25 -8.73
CA LYS A 338 1.51 12.93 -9.85
C LYS A 338 0.96 11.51 -9.81
N VAL A 339 -0.26 11.37 -10.32
CA VAL A 339 -0.89 10.08 -10.62
C VAL A 339 -0.67 9.77 -12.10
N LEU A 340 -0.06 8.62 -12.38
CA LEU A 340 0.02 8.04 -13.73
C LEU A 340 -0.90 6.83 -13.78
N ILE A 341 -1.65 6.69 -14.87
CA ILE A 341 -2.57 5.57 -15.10
C ILE A 341 -2.13 4.88 -16.39
N PHE A 342 -1.66 3.64 -16.29
CA PHE A 342 -1.28 2.81 -17.43
C PHE A 342 -2.35 1.77 -17.72
N ASP A 343 -2.58 1.46 -19.00
CA ASP A 343 -3.32 0.27 -19.40
C ASP A 343 -2.45 -0.97 -19.21
N LEU A 344 -2.88 -1.92 -18.39
CA LEU A 344 -2.17 -3.17 -18.14
C LEU A 344 -2.24 -4.15 -19.33
N LEU A 345 -3.11 -3.94 -20.33
CA LEU A 345 -3.17 -4.77 -21.52
C LEU A 345 -2.13 -4.35 -22.59
N THR A 346 -1.80 -3.07 -22.67
CA THR A 346 -0.89 -2.51 -23.70
C THR A 346 0.38 -1.85 -23.13
N ASP A 347 0.48 -1.70 -21.81
CA ASP A 347 1.53 -1.00 -21.07
C ASP A 347 1.73 0.47 -21.50
N GLN A 348 0.69 1.07 -22.08
CA GLN A 348 0.65 2.48 -22.50
C GLN A 348 0.09 3.38 -21.40
N LEU A 349 0.59 4.62 -21.31
CA LEU A 349 -0.01 5.64 -20.43
C LEU A 349 -1.37 6.05 -21.00
N LEU A 350 -2.43 5.84 -20.22
CA LEU A 350 -3.78 6.32 -20.52
C LEU A 350 -3.96 7.77 -20.09
N THR A 351 -3.48 8.12 -18.90
CA THR A 351 -3.72 9.44 -18.28
C THR A 351 -2.62 9.78 -17.29
N ARG A 352 -2.35 11.08 -17.19
CA ARG A 352 -1.52 11.70 -16.15
C ARG A 352 -2.34 12.79 -15.47
N TYR A 353 -2.22 12.88 -14.15
CA TYR A 353 -2.77 13.96 -13.35
C TYR A 353 -1.72 14.47 -12.35
N ASP A 354 -1.29 15.71 -12.52
CA ASP A 354 -0.35 16.37 -11.60
C ASP A 354 -1.17 17.04 -10.48
N LEU A 355 -0.76 16.85 -9.21
CA LEU A 355 -1.52 17.40 -8.09
C LEU A 355 -1.42 18.94 -8.06
N PRO A 356 -2.55 19.66 -7.88
CA PRO A 356 -2.54 21.11 -7.79
C PRO A 356 -1.66 21.63 -6.65
N PRO A 357 -0.88 22.72 -6.84
CA PRO A 357 0.06 23.23 -5.83
C PRO A 357 -0.59 23.63 -4.49
N ASP A 358 -1.87 24.01 -4.48
CA ASP A 358 -2.65 24.30 -3.26
C ASP A 358 -2.94 23.06 -2.41
N GLN A 359 -2.80 21.86 -2.99
CA GLN A 359 -3.05 20.57 -2.35
C GLN A 359 -1.77 19.86 -1.91
N VAL A 360 -0.61 20.36 -2.36
CA VAL A 360 0.73 19.84 -2.04
C VAL A 360 1.40 20.80 -1.05
N LYS A 361 1.45 20.44 0.23
CA LYS A 361 2.11 21.28 1.25
C LYS A 361 3.64 21.17 1.14
N ALA A 362 4.34 22.21 1.59
CA ALA A 362 5.81 22.21 1.66
C ALA A 362 6.31 21.03 2.50
N ASP A 363 7.32 20.31 2.00
CA ASP A 363 7.85 19.05 2.56
C ASP A 363 6.77 17.98 2.84
N GLY A 364 5.72 17.93 2.02
CA GLY A 364 4.80 16.80 1.97
C GLY A 364 5.44 15.58 1.31
N LEU A 365 4.93 14.38 1.60
CA LEU A 365 5.37 13.14 0.94
C LEU A 365 4.15 12.28 0.61
N PHE A 366 3.75 12.30 -0.66
CA PHE A 366 2.68 11.45 -1.17
C PHE A 366 3.18 10.02 -1.34
N SER A 367 2.76 9.12 -0.43
CA SER A 367 3.35 7.79 -0.26
C SER A 367 2.39 6.62 -0.50
N ASN A 368 1.08 6.80 -0.33
CA ASN A 368 0.09 5.73 -0.52
C ASN A 368 -1.10 6.15 -1.38
N LEU A 369 -1.71 5.17 -2.04
CA LEU A 369 -2.90 5.36 -2.87
C LEU A 369 -3.90 4.21 -2.70
N MET A 370 -5.18 4.54 -2.70
CA MET A 370 -6.29 3.58 -2.70
C MET A 370 -7.33 3.99 -3.75
N VAL A 371 -7.61 3.10 -4.70
CA VAL A 371 -8.56 3.31 -5.79
C VAL A 371 -9.92 2.71 -5.42
N ASP A 372 -10.96 3.55 -5.42
CA ASP A 372 -12.35 3.17 -5.23
C ASP A 372 -13.07 3.05 -6.59
N ILE A 373 -13.39 1.81 -6.95
CA ILE A 373 -14.25 1.45 -8.08
C ILE A 373 -15.54 0.86 -7.51
N ARG A 374 -16.68 1.44 -7.90
CA ARG A 374 -18.01 1.06 -7.43
C ARG A 374 -18.77 0.35 -8.54
N ASP A 375 -19.34 -0.80 -8.22
CA ASP A 375 -20.14 -1.62 -9.15
C ASP A 375 -19.51 -1.87 -10.54
N ASN A 376 -18.18 -1.95 -10.61
CA ASN A 376 -17.38 -2.03 -11.83
C ASN A 376 -17.48 -0.82 -12.79
N ASP A 377 -17.89 0.35 -12.29
CA ASP A 377 -17.83 1.61 -13.04
C ASP A 377 -16.37 2.07 -13.21
N CYS A 378 -15.84 1.83 -14.41
CA CYS A 378 -14.49 2.24 -14.78
C CYS A 378 -14.33 3.74 -15.06
N VAL A 379 -15.41 4.53 -15.08
CA VAL A 379 -15.40 5.98 -15.36
C VAL A 379 -15.47 6.78 -14.06
N ASN A 380 -16.48 6.53 -13.21
CA ASN A 380 -16.68 7.23 -11.94
C ASN A 380 -15.79 6.67 -10.82
N VAL A 381 -14.48 6.78 -11.04
CA VAL A 381 -13.44 6.23 -10.17
C VAL A 381 -12.86 7.34 -9.31
N HIS A 382 -12.71 7.06 -8.02
CA HIS A 382 -12.00 7.94 -7.10
C HIS A 382 -10.70 7.29 -6.65
N ALA A 383 -9.67 8.10 -6.39
CA ALA A 383 -8.43 7.66 -5.76
C ALA A 383 -8.15 8.52 -4.53
N TYR A 384 -7.75 7.88 -3.43
CA TYR A 384 -7.42 8.51 -2.17
C TYR A 384 -5.89 8.45 -1.99
N LEU A 385 -5.24 9.60 -1.92
CA LEU A 385 -3.78 9.73 -1.91
C LEU A 385 -3.33 10.30 -0.55
N THR A 386 -2.44 9.63 0.18
CA THR A 386 -2.01 10.08 1.52
C THR A 386 -0.70 10.85 1.49
N ASP A 387 -0.67 12.00 2.17
CA ASP A 387 0.56 12.73 2.49
C ASP A 387 0.98 12.39 3.93
N VAL A 388 2.02 11.55 4.06
CA VAL A 388 2.46 11.03 5.37
C VAL A 388 3.08 12.10 6.26
N TRP A 389 3.73 13.13 5.68
CA TRP A 389 4.46 14.16 6.42
C TRP A 389 3.63 15.42 6.70
N ARG A 390 2.51 15.58 6.00
CA ARG A 390 1.59 16.73 6.16
C ARG A 390 0.15 16.35 6.46
N PHE A 391 -0.06 15.07 6.79
CA PHE A 391 -1.23 14.50 7.47
C PHE A 391 -2.54 14.84 6.75
N GLY A 392 -2.50 14.74 5.42
CA GLY A 392 -3.62 15.10 4.54
C GLY A 392 -3.95 13.96 3.60
N MET A 393 -5.18 13.95 3.11
CA MET A 393 -5.61 13.03 2.05
C MET A 393 -6.11 13.85 0.87
N VAL A 394 -5.53 13.64 -0.31
CA VAL A 394 -6.06 14.19 -1.56
C VAL A 394 -7.00 13.17 -2.16
N VAL A 395 -8.24 13.57 -2.43
CA VAL A 395 -9.22 12.77 -3.15
C VAL A 395 -9.20 13.22 -4.61
N PHE A 396 -8.84 12.33 -5.52
CA PHE A 396 -8.88 12.54 -6.97
C PHE A 396 -10.10 11.85 -7.57
N SER A 397 -10.79 12.51 -8.50
CA SER A 397 -11.91 11.98 -9.28
C SER A 397 -11.51 11.91 -10.75
N LEU A 398 -11.51 10.71 -11.32
CA LEU A 398 -11.12 10.46 -12.70
C LEU A 398 -12.10 11.07 -13.69
N GLU A 399 -13.40 10.84 -13.50
CA GLU A 399 -14.48 11.40 -14.32
C GLU A 399 -14.38 12.92 -14.45
N LYS A 400 -14.08 13.60 -13.32
CA LYS A 400 -14.01 15.07 -13.25
C LYS A 400 -12.62 15.62 -13.59
N MET A 401 -11.60 14.76 -13.72
CA MET A 401 -10.18 15.12 -13.81
C MET A 401 -9.78 16.21 -12.79
N LYS A 402 -10.22 16.03 -11.53
CA LYS A 402 -10.10 17.02 -10.47
C LYS A 402 -9.84 16.35 -9.12
N SER A 403 -9.04 16.98 -8.28
CA SER A 403 -8.84 16.59 -6.89
C SER A 403 -9.13 17.70 -5.88
N TRP A 404 -9.28 17.31 -4.61
CA TRP A 404 -9.37 18.21 -3.46
C TRP A 404 -8.63 17.62 -2.25
N LEU A 405 -8.02 18.50 -1.45
CA LEU A 405 -7.38 18.13 -0.19
C LEU A 405 -8.41 18.07 0.93
N ILE A 406 -8.38 16.99 1.72
CA ILE A 406 -9.11 16.86 2.98
C ILE A 406 -8.14 16.68 4.15
N THR A 407 -8.53 17.16 5.33
CA THR A 407 -7.74 17.10 6.55
C THR A 407 -8.60 16.75 7.75
N ASP A 408 -8.10 15.93 8.66
CA ASP A 408 -8.80 15.60 9.90
C ASP A 408 -7.80 15.41 11.06
N HIS A 409 -8.27 15.57 12.30
CA HIS A 409 -7.44 15.34 13.48
C HIS A 409 -7.00 13.88 13.63
N LEU A 410 -7.80 12.93 13.12
CA LEU A 410 -7.47 11.50 13.12
C LEU A 410 -6.37 11.11 12.10
N PHE A 411 -5.89 12.06 11.29
CA PHE A 411 -4.77 11.86 10.36
C PHE A 411 -3.39 12.12 11.01
N PHE A 412 -3.37 12.70 12.22
CA PHE A 412 -2.13 13.07 12.91
C PHE A 412 -1.49 11.85 13.60
N PRO A 413 -0.16 11.77 13.67
CA PRO A 413 0.53 10.74 14.44
C PRO A 413 0.21 10.87 15.94
N GLU A 414 0.11 9.74 16.62
CA GLU A 414 -0.02 9.65 18.07
C GLU A 414 1.38 9.74 18.70
N PRO A 415 1.71 10.78 19.50
CA PRO A 415 3.09 11.00 19.96
C PRO A 415 3.67 9.87 20.81
N LEU A 416 2.83 9.09 21.51
CA LEU A 416 3.28 7.94 22.32
C LEU A 416 3.53 6.69 21.47
N ALA A 417 3.01 6.64 20.24
CA ALA A 417 3.31 5.65 19.21
C ALA A 417 4.32 6.19 18.17
N ALA A 418 5.03 7.28 18.47
CA ALA A 418 6.11 7.77 17.61
C ALA A 418 7.46 7.06 17.88
N ALA A 419 7.57 6.31 18.98
CA ALA A 419 8.76 5.57 19.36
C ALA A 419 8.67 4.12 18.88
N TYR A 420 9.63 3.71 18.04
CA TYR A 420 9.70 2.40 17.42
C TYR A 420 10.84 1.58 17.98
N LYS A 421 10.59 0.28 18.15
CA LYS A 421 11.61 -0.72 18.43
C LYS A 421 11.42 -1.92 17.51
N VAL A 422 12.39 -2.14 16.64
CA VAL A 422 12.46 -3.31 15.75
C VAL A 422 13.76 -4.03 16.05
N HIS A 423 13.65 -5.15 16.75
CA HIS A 423 14.78 -5.94 17.28
C HIS A 423 15.72 -5.09 18.16
N HIS A 424 16.97 -4.88 17.74
CA HIS A 424 17.95 -4.05 18.46
C HIS A 424 17.87 -2.55 18.10
N LEU A 425 17.12 -2.20 17.05
CA LEU A 425 17.07 -0.85 16.51
C LEU A 425 15.92 -0.06 17.16
N GLU A 426 16.27 1.09 17.75
CA GLU A 426 15.34 2.04 18.36
C GLU A 426 15.41 3.36 17.58
N PHE A 427 14.25 3.87 17.16
CA PHE A 427 14.13 5.05 16.31
C PHE A 427 12.78 5.75 16.52
N GLU A 428 12.64 6.96 15.99
CA GLU A 428 11.43 7.79 16.13
C GLU A 428 10.92 8.19 14.73
N TRP A 429 9.64 7.92 14.43
CA TRP A 429 8.93 8.46 13.27
C TRP A 429 7.69 9.20 13.75
N THR A 430 7.41 10.36 13.15
CA THR A 430 6.16 11.11 13.37
C THR A 430 5.28 11.08 12.13
N ASP A 431 5.23 9.90 11.49
CA ASP A 431 4.49 9.65 10.26
C ASP A 431 2.99 9.56 10.56
N GLY A 432 2.22 10.47 9.95
CA GLY A 432 0.76 10.54 10.09
C GLY A 432 0.05 9.58 9.16
N LEU A 433 -1.13 9.98 8.64
CA LEU A 433 -1.98 9.18 7.75
C LEU A 433 -1.15 8.41 6.70
N PHE A 434 -1.21 7.08 6.76
CA PHE A 434 -0.29 6.23 6.02
C PHE A 434 -0.99 5.16 5.18
N ALA A 435 -1.87 4.36 5.80
CA ALA A 435 -2.50 3.24 5.12
C ALA A 435 -4.02 3.38 5.06
N LEU A 436 -4.57 2.92 3.95
CA LEU A 436 -5.99 2.97 3.61
C LEU A 436 -6.47 1.56 3.23
N ALA A 437 -7.69 1.21 3.60
CA ALA A 437 -8.37 -0.02 3.16
C ALA A 437 -9.85 0.27 2.89
N LEU A 438 -10.44 -0.35 1.86
CA LEU A 438 -11.86 -0.19 1.54
C LEU A 438 -12.64 -1.46 1.85
N SER A 439 -13.78 -1.32 2.55
CA SER A 439 -14.75 -2.41 2.72
C SER A 439 -15.23 -2.95 1.37
N PRO A 440 -15.81 -4.16 1.30
CA PRO A 440 -16.66 -4.56 0.17
C PRO A 440 -17.68 -3.45 -0.18
N TYR A 441 -18.02 -3.33 -1.46
CA TYR A 441 -19.01 -2.36 -1.93
C TYR A 441 -20.43 -2.83 -1.60
N ASP A 442 -21.14 -2.04 -0.80
CA ASP A 442 -22.53 -2.30 -0.47
C ASP A 442 -23.45 -1.76 -1.58
N LYS A 443 -24.05 -2.69 -2.33
CA LYS A 443 -24.97 -2.36 -3.43
C LYS A 443 -26.29 -1.73 -2.96
N TYR A 444 -26.67 -1.88 -1.69
CA TYR A 444 -27.90 -1.30 -1.14
C TYR A 444 -27.71 0.17 -0.75
N THR A 445 -26.67 0.48 0.03
CA THR A 445 -26.34 1.88 0.40
C THR A 445 -25.58 2.63 -0.69
N LYS A 446 -25.01 1.93 -1.68
CA LYS A 446 -24.15 2.46 -2.74
C LYS A 446 -22.88 3.15 -2.23
N ASP A 447 -22.40 2.72 -1.07
CA ASP A 447 -21.24 3.30 -0.39
C ASP A 447 -20.26 2.21 0.06
N ARG A 448 -19.14 2.67 0.62
CA ARG A 448 -18.10 1.84 1.25
C ARG A 448 -17.63 2.52 2.52
N ILE A 449 -17.00 1.76 3.39
CA ILE A 449 -16.21 2.30 4.49
C ILE A 449 -14.75 2.37 4.04
N LEU A 450 -14.16 3.56 4.13
CA LEU A 450 -12.72 3.77 4.06
C LEU A 450 -12.16 3.67 5.47
N TYR A 451 -11.43 2.59 5.73
CA TYR A 451 -10.60 2.42 6.91
C TYR A 451 -9.25 3.11 6.69
N PHE A 452 -8.74 3.75 7.73
CA PHE A 452 -7.49 4.49 7.66
C PHE A 452 -6.80 4.59 9.02
N HIS A 453 -5.47 4.69 9.01
CA HIS A 453 -4.73 5.04 10.22
C HIS A 453 -3.42 5.79 9.92
N PRO A 454 -2.91 6.57 10.89
CA PRO A 454 -1.52 7.00 10.92
C PRO A 454 -0.54 5.81 11.00
N MET A 455 0.68 5.98 10.49
CA MET A 455 1.76 5.00 10.71
C MET A 455 2.08 4.87 12.20
N SER A 456 2.25 6.03 12.84
CA SER A 456 2.55 6.18 14.26
C SER A 456 1.26 6.18 15.07
N SER A 457 0.52 5.06 15.05
CA SER A 457 -0.63 4.80 15.92
C SER A 457 -0.96 3.31 16.02
N PHE A 458 -1.58 2.91 17.13
CA PHE A 458 -2.12 1.56 17.34
C PHE A 458 -3.61 1.44 16.99
N ARG A 459 -4.24 2.53 16.54
CA ARG A 459 -5.70 2.62 16.34
C ARG A 459 -6.09 2.50 14.88
N GLU A 460 -7.33 2.09 14.68
CA GLU A 460 -7.97 2.06 13.37
C GLU A 460 -9.12 3.06 13.36
N PHE A 461 -9.28 3.75 12.23
CA PHE A 461 -10.32 4.76 12.05
C PHE A 461 -11.12 4.45 10.78
N ARG A 462 -12.31 5.05 10.67
CA ARG A 462 -13.17 4.88 9.51
C ARG A 462 -13.86 6.17 9.10
N VAL A 463 -14.24 6.24 7.83
CA VAL A 463 -15.16 7.23 7.28
C VAL A 463 -15.96 6.63 6.11
N PRO A 464 -17.27 6.92 5.95
CA PRO A 464 -18.01 6.53 4.75
C PRO A 464 -17.46 7.22 3.51
N THR A 465 -17.29 6.50 2.41
CA THR A 465 -16.65 7.06 1.22
C THR A 465 -17.49 8.17 0.57
N SER A 466 -18.81 8.17 0.74
CA SER A 466 -19.71 9.27 0.33
C SER A 466 -19.36 10.62 0.96
N VAL A 467 -18.77 10.63 2.17
CA VAL A 467 -18.35 11.85 2.87
C VAL A 467 -17.10 12.42 2.21
N VAL A 468 -16.06 11.61 2.00
CA VAL A 468 -14.78 12.08 1.42
C VAL A 468 -14.88 12.36 -0.08
N CYS A 469 -15.76 11.66 -0.80
CA CYS A 469 -16.09 11.93 -2.20
C CYS A 469 -16.90 13.23 -2.40
N ASN A 470 -17.43 13.84 -1.33
CA ASN A 470 -18.14 15.11 -1.38
C ASN A 470 -17.18 16.28 -1.16
N GLU A 471 -16.64 16.81 -2.26
CA GLU A 471 -15.66 17.92 -2.32
C GLU A 471 -15.90 19.07 -1.33
N THR A 472 -17.15 19.53 -1.19
CA THR A 472 -17.50 20.67 -0.34
C THR A 472 -18.14 20.26 0.99
N GLY A 473 -18.69 19.05 1.08
CA GLY A 473 -19.42 18.58 2.26
C GLY A 473 -18.57 17.98 3.38
N TRP A 474 -17.41 17.37 3.07
CA TRP A 474 -16.60 16.64 4.05
C TRP A 474 -16.21 17.48 5.29
N ALA A 475 -16.00 18.79 5.10
CA ALA A 475 -15.60 19.71 6.17
C ALA A 475 -16.72 19.95 7.21
N MET A 476 -17.99 19.74 6.82
CA MET A 476 -19.15 19.93 7.70
C MET A 476 -19.54 18.65 8.46
N THR A 477 -19.15 17.48 7.95
CA THR A 477 -19.53 16.16 8.50
C THR A 477 -18.41 15.53 9.32
N LYS A 478 -17.80 16.32 10.23
CA LYS A 478 -16.63 15.86 11.02
C LYS A 478 -16.90 14.67 11.93
N HIS A 479 -18.14 14.50 12.39
CA HIS A 479 -18.55 13.35 13.19
C HIS A 479 -18.56 12.01 12.43
N ALA A 480 -18.44 12.01 11.10
CA ALA A 480 -18.36 10.77 10.31
C ALA A 480 -16.95 10.17 10.25
N PHE A 481 -15.94 10.87 10.76
CA PHE A 481 -14.61 10.31 11.00
C PHE A 481 -14.57 9.74 12.42
N GLU A 482 -14.47 8.42 12.53
CA GLU A 482 -14.66 7.69 13.79
C GLU A 482 -13.48 6.75 14.08
N VAL A 483 -13.10 6.62 15.36
CA VAL A 483 -12.26 5.51 15.83
C VAL A 483 -13.11 4.24 15.91
N ILE A 484 -12.56 3.09 15.48
CA ILE A 484 -13.25 1.80 15.62
C ILE A 484 -12.73 1.02 16.82
N GLY A 485 -13.56 0.94 17.86
CA GLY A 485 -13.33 0.08 19.03
C GLY A 485 -11.98 0.28 19.73
N GLN A 486 -11.30 -0.82 20.05
CA GLN A 486 -10.03 -0.83 20.81
C GLN A 486 -8.80 -0.68 19.91
N SER A 487 -7.67 -0.32 20.50
CA SER A 487 -6.39 -0.39 19.79
C SER A 487 -5.95 -1.83 19.47
N ARG A 488 -5.00 -1.97 18.55
CA ARG A 488 -4.22 -3.19 18.28
C ARG A 488 -3.28 -3.58 19.45
N GLY A 489 -3.28 -2.80 20.54
CA GLY A 489 -2.40 -2.90 21.71
C GLY A 489 -0.97 -2.40 21.44
N GLN A 490 -0.17 -2.34 22.50
CA GLN A 490 1.22 -1.85 22.47
C GLN A 490 2.06 -2.44 21.31
N ASN A 491 2.76 -1.58 20.58
CA ASN A 491 3.54 -1.92 19.38
C ASN A 491 2.68 -2.46 18.21
N GLY A 492 1.40 -2.08 18.14
CA GLY A 492 0.48 -2.40 17.05
C GLY A 492 0.59 -1.50 15.81
N HIS A 493 1.79 -0.98 15.49
CA HIS A 493 2.01 -0.14 14.30
C HIS A 493 1.74 -0.95 13.02
N VAL A 494 1.04 -0.35 12.07
CA VAL A 494 0.71 -0.95 10.77
C VAL A 494 1.21 -0.04 9.65
N SER A 495 1.72 -0.61 8.56
CA SER A 495 2.19 0.13 7.37
C SER A 495 1.32 -0.10 6.13
N ALA A 496 0.58 -1.19 6.07
CA ALA A 496 -0.38 -1.47 5.03
C ALA A 496 -1.46 -2.42 5.55
N HIS A 497 -2.68 -2.23 5.03
CA HIS A 497 -3.82 -3.10 5.28
C HIS A 497 -4.72 -3.16 4.06
N TRP A 498 -5.44 -4.26 3.90
CA TRP A 498 -6.32 -4.50 2.75
C TRP A 498 -7.45 -5.44 3.13
N MET A 499 -8.65 -5.22 2.58
CA MET A 499 -9.82 -6.06 2.86
C MET A 499 -10.17 -6.95 1.67
N ASP A 500 -10.46 -8.23 1.93
CA ASP A 500 -10.93 -9.16 0.91
C ASP A 500 -12.43 -8.98 0.61
N ARG A 501 -12.94 -9.63 -0.45
CA ARG A 501 -14.36 -9.54 -0.85
C ARG A 501 -15.33 -10.15 0.16
N LYS A 502 -14.85 -10.87 1.18
CA LYS A 502 -15.65 -11.44 2.28
C LYS A 502 -15.69 -10.54 3.52
N GLY A 503 -14.97 -9.41 3.52
CA GLY A 503 -14.90 -8.48 4.66
C GLY A 503 -13.76 -8.78 5.64
N ILE A 504 -12.77 -9.59 5.24
CA ILE A 504 -11.60 -9.87 6.09
C ILE A 504 -10.52 -8.82 5.82
N LEU A 505 -10.25 -7.97 6.81
CA LEU A 505 -9.10 -7.07 6.80
C LEU A 505 -7.84 -7.86 7.15
N PHE A 506 -6.81 -7.79 6.32
CA PHE A 506 -5.45 -8.22 6.65
C PHE A 506 -4.56 -6.99 6.82
N TYR A 507 -3.67 -7.01 7.80
CA TYR A 507 -2.77 -5.89 8.11
C TYR A 507 -1.40 -6.38 8.56
N ASN A 508 -0.34 -5.62 8.28
CA ASN A 508 1.02 -5.96 8.67
C ASN A 508 1.42 -5.25 9.99
N MET A 509 1.94 -5.96 10.99
CA MET A 509 2.38 -5.35 12.25
C MET A 509 3.90 -5.22 12.29
N VAL A 510 4.41 -4.04 11.92
CA VAL A 510 5.84 -3.82 11.65
C VAL A 510 6.74 -3.86 12.88
N THR A 511 6.19 -3.69 14.08
CA THR A 511 6.91 -3.79 15.37
C THR A 511 6.58 -5.06 16.15
N ARG A 512 5.95 -6.04 15.51
CA ARG A 512 5.62 -7.37 16.08
C ARG A 512 5.95 -8.52 15.13
N ASP A 513 6.71 -8.27 14.07
CA ASP A 513 7.16 -9.22 13.06
C ASP A 513 6.04 -10.14 12.51
N SER A 514 4.85 -9.59 12.28
CA SER A 514 3.64 -10.39 12.07
C SER A 514 2.66 -9.82 11.05
N ILE A 515 1.76 -10.69 10.57
CA ILE A 515 0.60 -10.36 9.76
C ILE A 515 -0.63 -10.68 10.61
N GLY A 516 -1.48 -9.69 10.81
CA GLY A 516 -2.74 -9.80 11.53
C GLY A 516 -3.96 -9.84 10.61
N CYS A 517 -5.10 -10.14 11.20
CA CYS A 517 -6.39 -10.16 10.52
C CYS A 517 -7.53 -9.66 11.43
N TRP A 518 -8.62 -9.23 10.81
CA TRP A 518 -9.89 -8.92 11.48
C TRP A 518 -11.05 -9.22 10.53
N ASP A 519 -12.11 -9.82 11.05
CA ASP A 519 -13.38 -10.04 10.35
C ASP A 519 -14.32 -8.87 10.62
N SER A 520 -14.66 -8.09 9.59
CA SER A 520 -15.44 -6.86 9.75
C SER A 520 -16.88 -7.07 10.22
N SER A 521 -17.37 -8.32 10.24
CA SER A 521 -18.66 -8.66 10.87
C SER A 521 -18.58 -8.70 12.41
N LYS A 522 -17.38 -8.73 12.99
CA LYS A 522 -17.11 -8.80 14.43
C LYS A 522 -16.67 -7.42 14.95
N PRO A 523 -17.04 -7.01 16.18
CA PRO A 523 -16.57 -5.75 16.76
C PRO A 523 -15.03 -5.64 16.75
N TYR A 524 -14.49 -4.46 16.42
CA TYR A 524 -13.04 -4.20 16.43
C TYR A 524 -12.53 -4.13 17.87
N LYS A 525 -12.22 -5.28 18.46
CA LYS A 525 -11.67 -5.41 19.82
C LYS A 525 -10.55 -6.44 19.83
N ARG A 526 -9.61 -6.34 20.77
CA ARG A 526 -8.40 -7.17 20.84
C ARG A 526 -8.70 -8.68 20.74
N ASP A 527 -9.76 -9.15 21.39
CA ASP A 527 -10.22 -10.56 21.29
C ASP A 527 -10.52 -11.04 19.87
N ASN A 528 -10.95 -10.13 18.98
CA ASN A 528 -11.36 -10.41 17.60
C ASN A 528 -10.25 -10.07 16.57
N LEU A 529 -9.07 -9.62 17.04
CA LEU A 529 -7.91 -9.35 16.22
C LEU A 529 -7.01 -10.60 16.19
N GLY A 530 -6.88 -11.23 15.04
CA GLY A 530 -6.07 -12.44 14.87
C GLY A 530 -4.64 -12.14 14.43
N VAL A 531 -3.76 -13.13 14.61
CA VAL A 531 -2.43 -13.19 13.98
C VAL A 531 -2.40 -14.43 13.10
N VAL A 532 -2.18 -14.25 11.79
CA VAL A 532 -2.13 -15.34 10.80
C VAL A 532 -0.71 -15.86 10.57
N ALA A 533 0.30 -15.02 10.82
CA ALA A 533 1.70 -15.38 10.69
C ALA A 533 2.58 -14.46 11.56
N GLN A 534 3.66 -15.01 12.11
CA GLN A 534 4.68 -14.26 12.85
C GLN A 534 6.04 -14.93 12.66
N SER A 535 7.09 -14.14 12.41
CA SER A 535 8.46 -14.63 12.26
C SER A 535 9.48 -13.49 12.28
N SER A 536 10.36 -13.49 13.28
CA SER A 536 11.46 -12.54 13.39
C SER A 536 12.59 -12.75 12.37
N GLU A 537 12.48 -13.72 11.46
CA GLU A 537 13.43 -13.92 10.36
C GLU A 537 12.84 -13.50 9.01
N THR A 538 11.59 -13.88 8.73
CA THR A 538 10.96 -13.69 7.41
C THR A 538 10.05 -12.46 7.33
N LEU A 539 9.59 -11.96 8.48
CA LEU A 539 8.70 -10.81 8.64
C LEU A 539 9.37 -9.72 9.51
N VAL A 540 10.65 -9.43 9.32
CA VAL A 540 11.39 -8.39 10.10
C VAL A 540 10.78 -7.00 9.95
N PHE A 541 10.29 -6.66 8.76
CA PHE A 541 9.51 -5.46 8.50
C PHE A 541 8.54 -5.76 7.34
N PRO A 542 7.38 -6.36 7.60
CA PRO A 542 6.36 -6.60 6.59
C PRO A 542 5.81 -5.23 6.17
N ASN A 543 6.25 -4.74 5.01
CA ASN A 543 6.16 -3.33 4.61
C ASN A 543 4.92 -3.02 3.79
N ASP A 544 4.45 -3.99 3.00
CA ASP A 544 3.27 -3.81 2.16
C ASP A 544 2.42 -5.08 2.14
N ILE A 545 1.10 -4.91 2.02
CA ILE A 545 0.13 -6.00 1.92
C ILE A 545 -0.91 -5.65 0.85
N LYS A 546 -1.22 -6.63 0.01
CA LYS A 546 -2.20 -6.52 -1.08
C LYS A 546 -3.06 -7.75 -1.12
N ILE A 547 -4.26 -7.62 -1.66
CA ILE A 547 -5.11 -8.75 -1.98
C ILE A 547 -5.43 -8.69 -3.46
N ASP A 548 -5.07 -9.77 -4.17
CA ASP A 548 -5.24 -9.83 -5.61
C ASP A 548 -6.72 -9.90 -6.02
N GLN A 549 -6.97 -9.63 -7.31
CA GLN A 549 -8.31 -9.60 -7.89
C GLN A 549 -8.75 -10.95 -8.47
N GLU A 550 -7.99 -12.03 -8.24
CA GLU A 550 -8.33 -13.37 -8.71
C GLU A 550 -9.65 -13.87 -8.10
N GLU A 551 -10.27 -14.88 -8.72
CA GLU A 551 -11.51 -15.48 -8.23
C GLU A 551 -11.35 -16.05 -6.80
N ARG A 552 -10.28 -16.83 -6.58
CA ARG A 552 -9.81 -17.20 -5.24
C ARG A 552 -8.69 -16.25 -4.82
N GLN A 553 -9.05 -15.25 -4.03
CA GLN A 553 -8.12 -14.18 -3.66
C GLN A 553 -6.94 -14.70 -2.84
N SER A 554 -5.75 -14.16 -3.12
CA SER A 554 -4.55 -14.34 -2.30
C SER A 554 -4.15 -13.02 -1.64
N VAL A 555 -3.76 -13.11 -0.37
CA VAL A 555 -3.06 -12.04 0.34
C VAL A 555 -1.57 -12.15 0.05
N TRP A 556 -0.99 -11.07 -0.48
CA TRP A 556 0.41 -10.93 -0.85
C TRP A 556 1.11 -9.95 0.08
N VAL A 557 2.31 -10.30 0.54
CA VAL A 557 3.11 -9.49 1.47
C VAL A 557 4.52 -9.31 0.93
N LEU A 558 4.99 -8.07 0.95
CA LEU A 558 6.39 -7.70 0.75
C LEU A 558 6.99 -7.40 2.14
N SER A 559 7.93 -8.23 2.59
CA SER A 559 8.75 -7.94 3.77
C SER A 559 10.13 -7.45 3.33
N ASN A 560 10.59 -6.38 3.96
CA ASN A 560 11.92 -5.83 3.79
C ASN A 560 12.57 -5.63 5.18
N LYS A 561 13.57 -4.74 5.25
CA LYS A 561 14.22 -4.31 6.48
C LYS A 561 14.35 -2.78 6.51
N LEU A 562 13.26 -2.05 6.20
CA LEU A 562 13.28 -0.60 5.98
C LEU A 562 14.01 0.19 7.10
N PRO A 563 13.73 0.00 8.40
CA PRO A 563 14.46 0.71 9.45
C PRO A 563 15.98 0.47 9.41
N PHE A 564 16.41 -0.78 9.25
CA PHE A 564 17.84 -1.15 9.14
C PHE A 564 18.48 -0.57 7.87
N TYR A 565 17.74 -0.50 6.76
CA TYR A 565 18.20 0.16 5.55
C TYR A 565 18.41 1.67 5.76
N LEU A 566 17.51 2.33 6.51
CA LEU A 566 17.56 3.77 6.75
C LEU A 566 18.69 4.15 7.72
N TYR A 567 18.85 3.40 8.82
CA TYR A 567 19.72 3.77 9.95
C TYR A 567 21.03 2.96 10.05
N GLU A 568 21.14 1.82 9.37
CA GLU A 568 22.32 0.94 9.35
C GLU A 568 22.69 0.56 7.90
N THR A 569 23.58 -0.44 7.75
CA THR A 569 23.91 -1.05 6.45
C THR A 569 23.36 -2.47 6.43
N LEU A 570 22.63 -2.83 5.37
CA LEU A 570 22.11 -4.19 5.21
C LEU A 570 23.23 -5.21 4.96
N ASP A 571 23.10 -6.38 5.58
CA ASP A 571 24.00 -7.51 5.40
C ASP A 571 23.74 -8.17 4.04
N LYS A 572 24.61 -7.90 3.06
CA LYS A 572 24.53 -8.40 1.68
C LYS A 572 24.65 -9.92 1.54
N ASP A 573 25.15 -10.61 2.56
CA ASP A 573 25.35 -12.05 2.56
C ASP A 573 24.14 -12.79 3.17
N LYS A 574 23.10 -12.05 3.59
CA LYS A 574 21.82 -12.55 4.11
C LYS A 574 20.63 -12.08 3.29
N VAL A 575 19.54 -12.86 3.30
CA VAL A 575 18.25 -12.42 2.75
C VAL A 575 17.75 -11.17 3.48
N ASN A 576 17.42 -10.12 2.73
CA ASN A 576 16.95 -8.83 3.22
C ASN A 576 15.53 -8.50 2.78
N PHE A 577 15.11 -9.01 1.61
CA PHE A 577 13.80 -8.74 1.02
C PHE A 577 13.11 -10.06 0.66
N ARG A 578 11.80 -10.15 0.86
CA ARG A 578 10.98 -11.34 0.58
C ARG A 578 9.61 -10.95 0.05
N ILE A 579 9.09 -11.70 -0.91
CA ILE A 579 7.69 -11.63 -1.35
C ILE A 579 7.03 -12.99 -1.15
N MET A 580 5.87 -12.97 -0.51
CA MET A 580 5.15 -14.17 -0.08
C MET A 580 3.64 -14.01 -0.22
N SER A 581 2.90 -15.12 -0.32
CA SER A 581 1.44 -15.09 -0.32
C SER A 581 0.78 -16.34 0.24
N ALA A 582 -0.48 -16.18 0.64
CA ALA A 582 -1.41 -17.25 1.03
C ALA A 582 -2.78 -16.95 0.41
N PHE A 583 -3.61 -17.97 0.18
CA PHE A 583 -5.03 -17.71 -0.12
C PHE A 583 -5.73 -17.11 1.11
N THR A 584 -6.67 -16.18 0.93
CA THR A 584 -7.26 -15.47 2.10
C THR A 584 -8.04 -16.41 3.02
N ASP A 585 -8.64 -17.47 2.47
CA ASP A 585 -9.36 -18.51 3.21
C ASP A 585 -8.42 -19.45 3.98
N GLU A 586 -7.33 -19.92 3.36
CA GLU A 586 -6.26 -20.68 4.04
C GLU A 586 -5.57 -19.85 5.14
N ALA A 587 -5.37 -18.55 4.92
CA ALA A 587 -4.64 -17.69 5.84
C ALA A 587 -5.34 -17.50 7.19
N ILE A 588 -6.68 -17.47 7.20
CA ILE A 588 -7.50 -17.29 8.41
C ILE A 588 -8.03 -18.59 9.01
N GLU A 589 -7.84 -19.73 8.36
CA GLU A 589 -8.44 -21.00 8.80
C GLU A 589 -8.08 -21.32 10.25
N GLY A 590 -9.10 -21.51 11.09
CA GLY A 590 -8.89 -21.81 12.51
C GLY A 590 -8.36 -20.63 13.36
N THR A 591 -8.33 -19.42 12.83
CA THR A 591 -8.11 -18.17 13.60
C THR A 591 -9.43 -17.54 14.05
N ILE A 592 -9.39 -16.48 14.87
CA ILE A 592 -10.60 -15.73 15.23
C ILE A 592 -11.22 -14.95 14.05
N CYS A 593 -10.45 -14.74 12.98
CA CYS A 593 -10.88 -14.06 11.77
C CYS A 593 -11.68 -14.97 10.82
N ASP A 594 -11.70 -16.28 11.05
CA ASP A 594 -12.55 -17.20 10.30
C ASP A 594 -14.04 -16.88 10.54
N PRO A 595 -14.84 -16.54 9.51
CA PRO A 595 -16.28 -16.29 9.68
C PRO A 595 -17.05 -17.49 10.25
N LYS A 596 -16.52 -18.72 10.11
CA LYS A 596 -17.10 -19.94 10.71
C LYS A 596 -16.98 -19.95 12.24
N ARG A 597 -16.09 -19.13 12.83
CA ARG A 597 -15.93 -19.00 14.28
C ARG A 597 -16.73 -17.81 14.82
N SER A 598 -17.85 -18.11 15.45
CA SER A 598 -18.65 -17.15 16.20
C SER A 598 -18.10 -16.96 17.62
N SER A 599 -17.63 -15.75 17.92
CA SER A 599 -17.34 -15.33 19.29
C SER A 599 -18.62 -14.77 19.94
N PHE A 600 -19.45 -15.65 20.51
CA PHE A 600 -20.62 -15.27 21.30
C PHE A 600 -20.21 -14.72 22.68
N HIS A 601 -19.60 -13.54 22.70
CA HIS A 601 -19.50 -12.72 23.90
C HIS A 601 -20.51 -11.59 23.81
N THR A 602 -21.58 -11.70 24.60
CA THR A 602 -22.55 -10.63 24.82
C THR A 602 -21.79 -9.38 25.24
N TYR A 603 -21.90 -8.31 24.45
CA TYR A 603 -21.17 -7.07 24.70
C TYR A 603 -21.58 -6.48 26.05
N ILE A 604 -20.63 -6.44 26.98
CA ILE A 604 -20.66 -5.58 28.15
C ILE A 604 -19.61 -4.51 27.86
N GLU A 605 -20.05 -3.27 27.73
CA GLU A 605 -19.16 -2.12 27.69
C GLU A 605 -18.49 -2.01 29.07
N PHE A 606 -17.21 -2.35 29.14
CA PHE A 606 -16.43 -2.14 30.37
C PHE A 606 -16.24 -0.63 30.56
N ALA A 607 -17.13 -0.04 31.34
CA ALA A 607 -17.05 1.33 31.79
C ALA A 607 -15.88 1.49 32.77
N GLY A 608 -14.68 1.69 32.21
CA GLY A 608 -13.45 1.96 32.96
C GLY A 608 -12.26 1.11 32.51
N GLU A 609 -11.17 1.79 32.15
CA GLU A 609 -9.79 1.33 32.33
C GLU A 609 -9.33 0.04 31.59
N GLU A 610 -9.22 0.05 30.25
CA GLU A 610 -8.18 -0.80 29.59
C GLU A 610 -7.71 -0.39 28.17
N ASP A 611 -8.08 0.80 27.68
CA ASP A 611 -7.66 1.30 26.36
C ASP A 611 -6.75 2.53 26.45
N CYS A 612 -5.92 2.58 27.50
CA CYS A 612 -4.65 3.32 27.45
C CYS A 612 -3.69 2.51 26.55
N TYR A 613 -3.23 3.12 25.46
CA TYR A 613 -2.57 2.51 24.30
C TYR A 613 -3.52 1.71 23.40
#